data_AF-A0A7X3NWX9-F1
#
_entry.id   AF-A0A7X3NWX9-F1
#
_cell.length_a   1.000
_cell.length_b   1.000
_cell.length_c   1.000
_cell.angle_alpha   90.00
_cell.angle_beta   90.00
_cell.angle_gamma   90.00
#
_symmetry.space_group_name_H-M   'P 1'
#
loop_
_entity.id
_entity.type
_entity.pdbx_description
1 polymer ?
#
loop_
_entity_poly.entity_id
_entity_poly.type
_entity_poly.pdbx_seq_one_letter_code
_entity_poly.pdbx_strand_id
1 'polypeptide(L)'
;MKCKTRCSFQLSMILFCGLLLISCGEEHGNWTAVQQEDAYIYGVWHSNTLKRVELVMQEVYENITSMSPELATAQDIGHTNISPELLLPDDGEILDWVQSRSPSTYEGKTLYRDRAEAPDLFYAYGFQRQSEVEYQTPRFGSKPLILLEIFDMGTPENAFGIYNFHIYPQVKFEWVGSKAILSGGYLRFSKGKYFIQIEGYEFATGIREAMVLLAKNIAAQIKEPASESPMLTLLPSNKMSGSVKLFRSNWALRQIYNTLPVNVPELSDTAIGVSARYRDNPDLKNWMEAQIVFIIRFPDAAAAESAYTVYRDSVMEAALPLEVGTTGPILVNEPLTP
;
A
#
# COMPACT_ATOMS: atom_id res chain seq x y z
N MET A 1 -15.19 87.66 29.57
CA MET A 1 -15.65 86.26 29.36
C MET A 1 -14.46 85.32 29.56
N LYS A 2 -14.75 84.12 30.07
CA LYS A 2 -13.83 83.14 30.68
C LYS A 2 -12.94 82.38 29.68
N CYS A 3 -11.98 81.62 30.25
CA CYS A 3 -11.08 80.57 29.72
C CYS A 3 -9.82 81.09 29.01
N LYS A 4 -8.58 80.96 29.52
CA LYS A 4 -7.83 79.96 30.33
C LYS A 4 -7.50 78.66 29.57
N THR A 5 -6.18 78.38 29.50
CA THR A 5 -5.47 77.07 29.37
C THR A 5 -5.66 76.28 28.06
N ARG A 6 -4.71 75.51 27.50
CA ARG A 6 -3.25 75.28 27.54
C ARG A 6 -3.05 74.13 26.53
N CYS A 7 -2.01 74.19 25.72
CA CYS A 7 -1.14 73.11 25.25
C CYS A 7 -1.75 71.71 24.95
N SER A 8 -1.63 71.24 23.71
CA SER A 8 -0.98 69.94 23.41
C SER A 8 -0.83 69.71 21.91
N PHE A 9 0.36 69.22 21.57
CA PHE A 9 0.75 68.60 20.31
C PHE A 9 -0.28 67.57 19.84
N GLN A 10 -0.69 67.63 18.56
CA GLN A 10 -0.92 66.41 17.79
C GLN A 10 -0.42 66.59 16.36
N LEU A 11 0.68 65.90 16.09
CA LEU A 11 1.25 65.65 14.79
C LEU A 11 0.31 64.65 14.08
N SER A 12 -0.47 65.12 13.10
CA SER A 12 -1.27 64.24 12.25
C SER A 12 -0.34 63.61 11.21
N MET A 13 0.29 62.52 11.62
CA MET A 13 1.04 61.62 10.76
C MET A 13 0.03 60.71 10.07
N ILE A 14 -0.31 61.03 8.81
CA ILE A 14 -1.01 60.12 7.91
C ILE A 14 -0.06 58.96 7.64
N LEU A 15 -0.09 57.97 8.54
CA LEU A 15 0.52 56.67 8.33
C LEU A 15 -0.34 55.99 7.27
N PHE A 16 0.16 55.99 6.04
CA PHE A 16 -0.32 55.12 4.96
C PHE A 16 -0.05 53.68 5.44
N CYS A 17 -0.97 53.15 6.24
CA CYS A 17 -0.99 51.76 6.63
C CYS A 17 -1.42 51.00 5.37
N GLY A 18 -0.46 50.77 4.48
CA GLY A 18 -0.54 49.73 3.47
C GLY A 18 -0.61 48.40 4.20
N LEU A 19 -1.77 48.10 4.77
CA LEU A 19 -2.21 46.74 5.01
C LEU A 19 -2.29 46.10 3.63
N LEU A 20 -1.15 45.60 3.17
CA LEU A 20 -1.11 44.42 2.32
C LEU A 20 -1.86 43.35 3.12
N LEU A 21 -3.17 43.29 2.90
CA LEU A 21 -3.91 42.06 3.01
C LEU A 21 -3.24 41.12 2.01
N ILE A 22 -2.17 40.45 2.45
CA ILE A 22 -1.79 39.18 1.86
C ILE A 22 -3.01 38.32 2.16
N SER A 23 -3.90 38.27 1.17
CA SER A 23 -4.87 37.22 1.04
C SER A 23 -4.13 35.93 1.35
N CYS A 24 -4.41 35.35 2.51
CA CYS A 24 -4.03 33.99 2.85
C CYS A 24 -4.88 33.08 1.95
N GLY A 25 -4.64 33.16 0.63
CA GLY A 25 -5.16 32.21 -0.32
C GLY A 25 -4.36 30.96 -0.08
N GLU A 26 -5.03 29.85 0.24
CA GLU A 26 -4.37 28.56 0.21
C GLU A 26 -3.77 28.41 -1.19
N GLU A 27 -2.44 28.33 -1.28
CA GLU A 27 -1.77 28.13 -2.56
C GLU A 27 -2.15 26.74 -3.07
N HIS A 28 -3.17 26.73 -3.93
CA HIS A 28 -3.60 25.54 -4.63
C HIS A 28 -2.51 25.12 -5.61
N GLY A 29 -2.09 23.86 -5.54
CA GLY A 29 -1.06 23.28 -6.40
C GLY A 29 -1.21 21.77 -6.53
N ASN A 30 -0.20 21.13 -7.12
CA ASN A 30 -0.05 19.67 -7.14
C ASN A 30 1.25 19.35 -6.39
N TRP A 31 1.20 19.48 -5.08
CA TRP A 31 2.37 19.46 -4.23
C TRP A 31 2.84 18.02 -3.96
N THR A 32 4.11 17.79 -4.24
CA THR A 32 4.90 16.65 -3.76
C THR A 32 5.81 17.14 -2.65
N ALA A 33 5.86 16.40 -1.54
CA ALA A 33 6.89 16.58 -0.53
C ALA A 33 7.50 15.24 -0.14
N VAL A 34 8.81 15.20 -0.01
CA VAL A 34 9.55 13.99 0.37
C VAL A 34 10.62 14.35 1.38
N GLN A 35 10.75 13.53 2.42
CA GLN A 35 11.74 13.68 3.48
C GLN A 35 12.32 12.32 3.84
N GLN A 36 13.54 12.34 4.38
CA GLN A 36 14.19 11.20 4.98
C GLN A 36 14.33 11.42 6.49
N GLU A 37 14.12 10.35 7.27
CA GLU A 37 14.35 10.30 8.71
C GLU A 37 14.76 8.86 9.09
N ASP A 38 15.93 8.69 9.73
CA ASP A 38 16.51 7.38 10.05
C ASP A 38 16.46 6.40 8.85
N ALA A 39 15.94 5.18 9.01
CA ALA A 39 15.82 4.20 7.94
C ALA A 39 14.60 4.44 7.01
N TYR A 40 13.97 5.61 7.06
CA TYR A 40 12.72 5.88 6.36
C TYR A 40 12.85 7.02 5.35
N ILE A 41 12.22 6.85 4.19
CA ILE A 41 11.83 7.94 3.29
C ILE A 41 10.31 7.99 3.27
N TYR A 42 9.73 9.15 3.53
CA TYR A 42 8.29 9.34 3.53
C TYR A 42 7.89 10.63 2.84
N GLY A 43 6.63 10.70 2.45
CA GLY A 43 6.19 11.84 1.69
C GLY A 43 4.72 11.81 1.33
N VAL A 44 4.35 12.82 0.56
CA VAL A 44 3.02 12.97 -0.02
C VAL A 44 3.15 13.33 -1.49
N TRP A 45 2.28 12.74 -2.32
CA TRP A 45 2.06 13.13 -3.71
C TRP A 45 0.64 13.67 -3.88
N HIS A 46 0.45 14.57 -4.84
CA HIS A 46 -0.87 15.10 -5.21
C HIS A 46 -1.60 15.84 -4.09
N SER A 47 -0.85 16.49 -3.18
CA SER A 47 -1.48 17.38 -2.21
C SER A 47 -1.91 18.68 -2.89
N ASN A 48 -3.16 19.08 -2.69
CA ASN A 48 -3.69 20.30 -3.30
C ASN A 48 -3.24 21.59 -2.59
N THR A 49 -2.71 21.53 -1.36
CA THR A 49 -2.25 22.70 -0.59
C THR A 49 -1.04 22.38 0.27
N LEU A 50 -0.19 23.37 0.53
CA LEU A 50 0.98 23.23 1.42
C LEU A 50 0.59 22.91 2.86
N LYS A 51 -0.51 23.49 3.35
CA LYS A 51 -1.02 23.21 4.70
C LYS A 51 -1.32 21.71 4.91
N ARG A 52 -1.84 21.02 3.90
CA ARG A 52 -2.07 19.56 3.97
C ARG A 52 -0.77 18.77 3.98
N VAL A 53 0.21 19.22 3.19
CA VAL A 53 1.56 18.66 3.21
C VAL A 53 2.13 18.74 4.63
N GLU A 54 2.16 19.94 5.22
CA GLU A 54 2.72 20.17 6.56
C GLU A 54 2.07 19.28 7.63
N LEU A 55 0.73 19.23 7.67
CA LEU A 55 0.00 18.43 8.65
C LEU A 55 0.31 16.93 8.54
N VAL A 56 0.29 16.38 7.31
CA VAL A 56 0.54 14.96 7.08
C VAL A 56 2.00 14.60 7.33
N MET A 57 2.94 15.42 6.87
CA MET A 57 4.37 15.18 7.07
C MET A 57 4.72 15.17 8.56
N GLN A 58 4.10 16.06 9.34
CA GLN A 58 4.26 16.09 10.79
C GLN A 58 3.67 14.84 11.47
N GLU A 59 2.46 14.40 11.11
CA GLU A 59 1.85 13.18 11.68
C GLU A 59 2.69 11.92 11.35
N VAL A 60 3.21 11.81 10.12
CA VAL A 60 4.08 10.69 9.73
C VAL A 60 5.40 10.73 10.50
N TYR A 61 6.02 11.89 10.65
CA TYR A 61 7.24 12.06 11.45
C TYR A 61 7.02 11.64 12.91
N GLU A 62 5.90 12.06 13.52
CA GLU A 62 5.52 11.64 14.87
C GLU A 62 5.31 10.13 14.97
N ASN A 63 4.65 9.51 13.98
CA ASN A 63 4.48 8.06 13.93
C ASN A 63 5.81 7.31 13.82
N ILE A 64 6.76 7.81 13.01
CA ILE A 64 8.09 7.20 12.84
C ILE A 64 8.89 7.32 14.14
N THR A 65 8.96 8.52 14.72
CA THR A 65 9.79 8.81 15.91
C THR A 65 9.21 8.27 17.21
N SER A 66 7.90 8.09 17.30
CA SER A 66 7.25 7.43 18.45
C SER A 66 7.31 5.91 18.39
N MET A 67 7.66 5.33 17.24
CA MET A 67 7.80 3.89 17.10
C MET A 67 9.11 3.44 17.76
N SER A 68 9.00 2.96 19.00
CA SER A 68 10.12 2.35 19.71
C SER A 68 10.68 1.18 18.89
N PRO A 69 12.01 0.96 18.83
CA PRO A 69 12.63 -0.17 18.10
C PRO A 69 12.21 -1.58 18.59
N GLU A 70 11.33 -1.67 19.60
CA GLU A 70 10.73 -2.92 20.10
C GLU A 70 9.60 -3.49 19.21
N LEU A 71 9.74 -3.37 17.89
CA LEU A 71 8.94 -4.12 16.93
C LEU A 71 9.79 -5.12 16.15
N ALA A 72 10.64 -5.84 16.88
CA ALA A 72 11.43 -6.94 16.36
C ALA A 72 11.71 -8.01 17.43
N THR A 73 10.67 -8.46 18.12
CA THR A 73 10.66 -9.85 18.57
C THR A 73 9.37 -10.47 18.09
N ALA A 74 9.42 -11.04 16.89
CA ALA A 74 8.51 -12.11 16.56
C ALA A 74 8.61 -13.11 17.72
N GLN A 75 7.52 -13.26 18.47
CA GLN A 75 7.35 -14.45 19.31
C GLN A 75 7.64 -15.67 18.41
N ASP A 76 8.17 -16.75 18.98
CA ASP A 76 8.34 -18.03 18.30
C ASP A 76 6.95 -18.62 17.96
N ILE A 77 6.28 -18.01 17.00
CA ILE A 77 4.99 -18.45 16.46
C ILE A 77 5.35 -19.45 15.40
N GLY A 78 5.00 -20.72 15.64
CA GLY A 78 5.45 -21.85 14.85
C GLY A 78 5.44 -21.56 13.34
N HIS A 79 6.62 -21.61 12.74
CA HIS A 79 6.79 -21.36 11.31
C HIS A 79 6.25 -22.53 10.50
N THR A 80 5.27 -22.26 9.64
CA THR A 80 4.79 -23.24 8.65
C THR A 80 5.77 -23.21 7.49
N ASN A 81 6.53 -24.30 7.34
CA ASN A 81 7.40 -24.50 6.19
C ASN A 81 6.96 -25.74 5.40
N ILE A 82 5.70 -25.71 4.96
CA ILE A 82 5.07 -26.78 4.16
C ILE A 82 5.17 -26.37 2.69
N SER A 83 5.60 -27.26 1.81
CA SER A 83 5.60 -26.94 0.38
C SER A 83 4.16 -26.71 -0.12
N PRO A 84 3.90 -25.76 -1.04
CA PRO A 84 2.54 -25.44 -1.50
C PRO A 84 1.72 -26.66 -1.98
N GLU A 85 2.37 -27.65 -2.60
CA GLU A 85 1.73 -28.88 -3.06
C GLU A 85 1.13 -29.73 -1.93
N LEU A 86 1.70 -29.66 -0.73
CA LEU A 86 1.23 -30.38 0.45
C LEU A 86 0.11 -29.62 1.19
N LEU A 87 -0.18 -28.38 0.79
CA LEU A 87 -1.31 -27.60 1.31
C LEU A 87 -2.57 -27.76 0.45
N LEU A 88 -2.47 -28.40 -0.72
CA LEU A 88 -3.63 -28.64 -1.58
C LEU A 88 -4.50 -29.74 -0.97
N PRO A 89 -5.81 -29.50 -0.76
CA PRO A 89 -6.69 -30.55 -0.25
C PRO A 89 -6.79 -31.75 -1.20
N ASP A 90 -6.65 -32.95 -0.64
CA ASP A 90 -6.80 -34.21 -1.36
C ASP A 90 -8.27 -34.56 -1.65
N ASP A 91 -8.47 -35.54 -2.52
CA ASP A 91 -9.80 -36.07 -2.84
C ASP A 91 -10.53 -36.55 -1.57
N GLY A 92 -11.76 -36.06 -1.38
CA GLY A 92 -12.58 -36.40 -0.21
C GLY A 92 -12.36 -35.52 1.02
N GLU A 93 -11.38 -34.61 1.02
CA GLU A 93 -11.23 -33.63 2.10
C GLU A 93 -12.28 -32.52 2.02
N ILE A 94 -12.79 -32.22 0.82
CA ILE A 94 -13.75 -31.15 0.56
C ILE A 94 -15.02 -31.71 -0.08
N LEU A 95 -15.86 -32.34 0.74
CA LEU A 95 -17.14 -32.90 0.31
C LEU A 95 -16.97 -33.84 -0.91
N ASP A 96 -17.58 -33.49 -2.04
CA ASP A 96 -17.57 -34.21 -3.30
C ASP A 96 -16.68 -33.55 -4.38
N TRP A 97 -15.85 -32.58 -3.97
CA TRP A 97 -14.86 -31.96 -4.85
C TRP A 97 -13.60 -32.81 -4.90
N VAL A 98 -13.13 -33.06 -6.11
CA VAL A 98 -11.95 -33.88 -6.40
C VAL A 98 -11.06 -33.14 -7.37
N GLN A 99 -9.76 -33.41 -7.30
CA GLN A 99 -8.79 -32.85 -8.24
C GLN A 99 -9.10 -33.39 -9.65
N SER A 100 -9.20 -32.49 -10.64
CA SER A 100 -9.45 -32.87 -12.03
C SER A 100 -8.22 -33.52 -12.68
N ARG A 101 -7.04 -33.21 -12.14
CA ARG A 101 -5.72 -33.65 -12.60
C ARG A 101 -4.72 -33.59 -11.44
N SER A 102 -3.55 -34.19 -11.61
CA SER A 102 -2.44 -34.02 -10.67
C SER A 102 -2.01 -32.54 -10.56
N PRO A 103 -1.63 -32.06 -9.36
CA PRO A 103 -1.14 -30.71 -9.19
C PRO A 103 0.06 -30.39 -10.07
N SER A 104 0.15 -29.14 -10.52
CA SER A 104 1.30 -28.60 -11.24
C SER A 104 2.09 -27.67 -10.33
N THR A 105 3.42 -27.76 -10.36
CA THR A 105 4.30 -26.92 -9.55
C THR A 105 5.24 -26.08 -10.41
N TYR A 106 5.54 -24.88 -9.92
CA TYR A 106 6.43 -23.92 -10.58
C TYR A 106 7.37 -23.29 -9.55
N GLU A 107 8.63 -23.04 -9.90
CA GLU A 107 9.64 -22.52 -8.96
C GLU A 107 10.56 -21.46 -9.60
N GLY A 108 11.14 -20.60 -8.75
CA GLY A 108 12.13 -19.61 -9.17
C GLY A 108 11.57 -18.58 -10.14
N LYS A 109 12.16 -18.44 -11.33
CA LYS A 109 11.69 -17.51 -12.38
C LYS A 109 10.72 -18.15 -13.37
N THR A 110 10.14 -19.28 -12.98
CA THR A 110 9.13 -19.96 -13.79
C THR A 110 7.77 -19.77 -13.13
N LEU A 111 6.90 -19.05 -13.81
CA LEU A 111 5.48 -18.93 -13.55
C LEU A 111 4.79 -19.13 -14.90
N TYR A 112 3.62 -19.77 -14.87
CA TYR A 112 2.86 -20.01 -16.07
C TYR A 112 2.46 -18.68 -16.74
N ARG A 113 2.73 -18.54 -18.04
CA ARG A 113 2.55 -17.27 -18.77
C ARG A 113 1.10 -17.01 -19.19
N ASP A 114 0.27 -18.03 -19.35
CA ASP A 114 -1.11 -17.85 -19.83
C ASP A 114 -2.08 -17.62 -18.66
N ARG A 115 -1.81 -16.58 -17.85
CA ARG A 115 -2.69 -16.14 -16.76
C ARG A 115 -3.19 -14.73 -17.02
N ALA A 116 -4.35 -14.40 -16.43
CA ALA A 116 -4.93 -13.06 -16.54
C ALA A 116 -4.04 -11.98 -15.91
N GLU A 117 -3.27 -12.34 -14.88
CA GLU A 117 -2.32 -11.46 -14.20
C GLU A 117 -0.89 -11.72 -14.67
N ALA A 118 -0.12 -10.64 -14.87
CA ALA A 118 1.26 -10.72 -15.31
C ALA A 118 2.15 -11.38 -14.23
N PRO A 119 2.98 -12.39 -14.57
CA PRO A 119 3.92 -13.02 -13.64
C PRO A 119 4.84 -12.03 -12.92
N ASP A 120 5.15 -10.90 -13.56
CA ASP A 120 5.96 -9.81 -13.00
C ASP A 120 5.42 -9.28 -11.68
N LEU A 121 4.09 -9.33 -11.47
CA LEU A 121 3.48 -8.94 -10.20
C LEU A 121 3.94 -9.86 -9.07
N PHE A 122 3.89 -11.17 -9.27
CA PHE A 122 4.32 -12.15 -8.26
C PHE A 122 5.83 -12.03 -7.99
N TYR A 123 6.64 -11.84 -9.03
CA TYR A 123 8.08 -11.62 -8.88
C TYR A 123 8.40 -10.33 -8.13
N ALA A 124 7.64 -9.25 -8.36
CA ALA A 124 7.80 -8.00 -7.62
C ALA A 124 7.55 -8.17 -6.12
N TYR A 125 6.78 -9.18 -5.70
CA TYR A 125 6.56 -9.55 -4.31
C TYR A 125 7.36 -10.78 -3.85
N GLY A 126 8.46 -11.13 -4.53
CA GLY A 126 9.40 -12.14 -4.02
C GLY A 126 8.92 -13.59 -4.12
N PHE A 127 8.13 -13.90 -5.16
CA PHE A 127 7.73 -15.26 -5.51
C PHE A 127 8.88 -16.28 -5.40
N GLN A 128 8.61 -17.41 -4.73
CA GLN A 128 9.55 -18.52 -4.58
C GLN A 128 9.10 -19.75 -5.36
N ARG A 129 7.85 -20.18 -5.13
CA ARG A 129 7.26 -21.38 -5.71
C ARG A 129 5.74 -21.33 -5.66
N GLN A 130 5.11 -22.12 -6.52
CA GLN A 130 3.67 -22.28 -6.60
C GLN A 130 3.30 -23.76 -6.72
N SER A 131 2.14 -24.13 -6.18
CA SER A 131 1.39 -25.28 -6.64
C SER A 131 -0.02 -24.86 -7.07
N GLU A 132 -0.54 -25.48 -8.12
CA GLU A 132 -1.93 -25.31 -8.56
C GLU A 132 -2.60 -26.63 -8.88
N VAL A 133 -3.91 -26.67 -8.67
CA VAL A 133 -4.75 -27.77 -9.12
C VAL A 133 -6.16 -27.28 -9.41
N GLU A 134 -6.78 -27.89 -10.40
CA GLU A 134 -8.18 -27.67 -10.72
C GLU A 134 -9.05 -28.67 -9.97
N TYR A 135 -10.21 -28.23 -9.48
CA TYR A 135 -11.22 -29.11 -8.88
C TYR A 135 -12.48 -29.19 -9.73
N GLN A 136 -13.08 -30.37 -9.69
CA GLN A 136 -14.38 -30.68 -10.30
C GLN A 136 -15.27 -31.40 -9.30
N THR A 137 -16.57 -31.48 -9.61
CA THR A 137 -17.54 -32.23 -8.80
C THR A 137 -18.57 -32.89 -9.71
N PRO A 138 -18.91 -34.16 -9.47
CA PRO A 138 -19.93 -34.87 -10.25
C PRO A 138 -21.31 -34.20 -10.19
N ARG A 139 -21.61 -33.34 -9.20
CA ARG A 139 -22.88 -32.58 -9.12
C ARG A 139 -23.06 -31.61 -10.28
N PHE A 140 -21.97 -31.12 -10.85
CA PHE A 140 -21.98 -30.13 -11.94
C PHE A 140 -21.32 -30.68 -13.22
N GLY A 141 -21.25 -32.01 -13.35
CA GLY A 141 -20.62 -32.71 -14.47
C GLY A 141 -19.14 -33.03 -14.22
N SER A 142 -18.38 -33.32 -15.28
CA SER A 142 -16.97 -33.72 -15.18
C SER A 142 -16.03 -32.68 -15.80
N LYS A 143 -16.39 -31.40 -15.72
CA LYS A 143 -15.52 -30.29 -16.12
C LYS A 143 -14.90 -29.62 -14.90
N PRO A 144 -13.66 -29.13 -14.99
CA PRO A 144 -13.09 -28.23 -14.00
C PRO A 144 -13.99 -27.01 -13.76
N LEU A 145 -14.12 -26.61 -12.49
CA LEU A 145 -14.94 -25.45 -12.09
C LEU A 145 -14.20 -24.50 -11.16
N ILE A 146 -13.14 -24.97 -10.50
CA ILE A 146 -12.34 -24.18 -9.57
C ILE A 146 -10.87 -24.39 -9.91
N LEU A 147 -10.09 -23.32 -9.96
CA LEU A 147 -8.63 -23.36 -9.93
C LEU A 147 -8.17 -22.88 -8.55
N LEU A 148 -7.41 -23.71 -7.85
CA LEU A 148 -6.74 -23.36 -6.60
C LEU A 148 -5.25 -23.17 -6.88
N GLU A 149 -4.73 -22.03 -6.46
CA GLU A 149 -3.31 -21.67 -6.56
C GLU A 149 -2.79 -21.26 -5.18
N ILE A 150 -1.69 -21.89 -4.76
CA ILE A 150 -0.99 -21.57 -3.51
C ILE A 150 0.41 -21.12 -3.87
N PHE A 151 0.75 -19.88 -3.51
CA PHE A 151 2.04 -19.26 -3.77
C PHE A 151 2.81 -19.13 -2.45
N ASP A 152 4.05 -19.63 -2.42
CA ASP A 152 5.02 -19.29 -1.40
C ASP A 152 5.75 -18.00 -1.84
N MET A 153 5.57 -16.94 -1.08
CA MET A 153 6.14 -15.62 -1.35
C MET A 153 7.40 -15.35 -0.50
N GLY A 154 7.92 -16.37 0.18
CA GLY A 154 9.15 -16.31 0.98
C GLY A 154 8.98 -15.68 2.36
N THR A 155 8.21 -14.59 2.47
CA THR A 155 7.93 -13.92 3.76
C THR A 155 6.46 -13.54 3.91
N PRO A 156 5.97 -13.34 5.15
CA PRO A 156 4.62 -12.84 5.39
C PRO A 156 4.35 -11.46 4.77
N GLU A 157 5.32 -10.55 4.79
CA GLU A 157 5.18 -9.21 4.21
C GLU A 157 5.00 -9.28 2.69
N ASN A 158 5.73 -10.17 2.03
CA ASN A 158 5.62 -10.42 0.60
C ASN A 158 4.23 -11.00 0.23
N ALA A 159 3.76 -12.00 0.98
CA ALA A 159 2.44 -12.58 0.80
C ALA A 159 1.31 -11.58 1.08
N PHE A 160 1.45 -10.79 2.14
CA PHE A 160 0.51 -9.71 2.43
C PHE A 160 0.52 -8.64 1.34
N GLY A 161 1.68 -8.30 0.80
CA GLY A 161 1.83 -7.29 -0.26
C GLY A 161 1.02 -7.60 -1.50
N ILE A 162 1.16 -8.81 -2.05
CA ILE A 162 0.37 -9.24 -3.21
C ILE A 162 -1.11 -9.39 -2.88
N TYR A 163 -1.46 -9.90 -1.70
CA TYR A 163 -2.86 -9.92 -1.25
C TYR A 163 -3.46 -8.51 -1.17
N ASN A 164 -2.72 -7.55 -0.61
CA ASN A 164 -3.14 -6.18 -0.42
C ASN A 164 -3.19 -5.39 -1.75
N PHE A 165 -2.39 -5.78 -2.75
CA PHE A 165 -2.51 -5.30 -4.12
C PHE A 165 -3.94 -5.50 -4.67
N HIS A 166 -4.59 -6.60 -4.31
CA HIS A 166 -5.96 -6.95 -4.75
C HIS A 166 -7.08 -6.31 -3.92
N ILE A 167 -6.77 -5.57 -2.86
CA ILE A 167 -7.78 -4.83 -2.08
C ILE A 167 -8.12 -3.52 -2.79
N TYR A 168 -9.38 -3.23 -3.01
CA TYR A 168 -9.83 -1.95 -3.56
C TYR A 168 -11.08 -1.47 -2.81
N PRO A 169 -11.50 -0.20 -2.97
CA PRO A 169 -12.68 0.32 -2.28
C PRO A 169 -13.92 -0.56 -2.53
N GLN A 170 -14.73 -0.79 -1.49
CA GLN A 170 -15.95 -1.61 -1.55
C GLN A 170 -15.75 -3.10 -1.80
N VAL A 171 -14.52 -3.61 -1.73
CA VAL A 171 -14.28 -5.05 -1.79
C VAL A 171 -14.97 -5.77 -0.62
N LYS A 172 -15.56 -6.94 -0.90
CA LYS A 172 -16.21 -7.77 0.13
C LYS A 172 -15.20 -8.70 0.78
N PHE A 173 -15.39 -8.92 2.07
CA PHE A 173 -14.54 -9.81 2.85
C PHE A 173 -15.31 -11.02 3.39
N GLU A 174 -14.62 -12.13 3.52
CA GLU A 174 -15.07 -13.34 4.21
C GLU A 174 -13.96 -13.86 5.12
N TRP A 175 -14.33 -14.38 6.29
CA TRP A 175 -13.36 -14.91 7.24
C TRP A 175 -13.13 -16.40 7.00
N VAL A 176 -11.91 -16.76 6.60
CA VAL A 176 -11.51 -18.15 6.32
C VAL A 176 -10.47 -18.67 7.32
N GLY A 177 -10.22 -17.94 8.41
CA GLY A 177 -9.01 -18.09 9.25
C GLY A 177 -7.94 -17.04 8.93
N SER A 178 -8.18 -16.26 7.88
CA SER A 178 -7.63 -14.95 7.57
C SER A 178 -8.70 -14.13 6.85
N LYS A 179 -8.47 -12.83 6.65
CA LYS A 179 -9.38 -11.94 5.95
C LYS A 179 -9.30 -12.22 4.44
N ALA A 180 -10.24 -12.96 3.88
CA ALA A 180 -10.29 -13.24 2.44
C ALA A 180 -11.08 -12.18 1.68
N ILE A 181 -10.60 -11.80 0.51
CA ILE A 181 -11.30 -10.97 -0.48
C ILE A 181 -12.17 -11.88 -1.34
N LEU A 182 -13.42 -11.46 -1.61
CA LEU A 182 -14.29 -12.07 -2.60
C LEU A 182 -14.65 -11.07 -3.69
N SER A 183 -14.12 -11.26 -4.89
CA SER A 183 -14.34 -10.37 -6.01
C SER A 183 -14.08 -11.04 -7.36
N GLY A 184 -14.92 -10.73 -8.36
CA GLY A 184 -14.64 -11.06 -9.76
C GLY A 184 -14.48 -12.55 -10.05
N GLY A 185 -15.14 -13.43 -9.29
CA GLY A 185 -14.96 -14.89 -9.40
C GLY A 185 -13.80 -15.43 -8.57
N TYR A 186 -13.07 -14.59 -7.84
CA TYR A 186 -11.95 -14.99 -7.01
C TYR A 186 -12.24 -14.91 -5.51
N LEU A 187 -11.63 -15.85 -4.77
CA LEU A 187 -11.36 -15.75 -3.34
C LEU A 187 -9.84 -15.65 -3.16
N ARG A 188 -9.36 -14.56 -2.54
CA ARG A 188 -7.92 -14.33 -2.29
C ARG A 188 -7.65 -14.06 -0.82
N PHE A 189 -6.63 -14.68 -0.24
CA PHE A 189 -6.17 -14.36 1.11
C PHE A 189 -4.66 -14.60 1.26
N SER A 190 -4.08 -14.04 2.32
CA SER A 190 -2.71 -14.37 2.74
C SER A 190 -2.70 -14.83 4.19
N LYS A 191 -1.79 -15.76 4.51
CA LYS A 191 -1.52 -16.24 5.87
C LYS A 191 -0.11 -16.83 5.93
N GLY A 192 0.69 -16.44 6.92
CA GLY A 192 2.13 -16.74 6.92
C GLY A 192 2.78 -16.24 5.63
N LYS A 193 3.74 -16.99 5.08
CA LYS A 193 4.39 -16.68 3.79
C LYS A 193 3.56 -17.03 2.54
N TYR A 194 2.33 -17.50 2.70
CA TYR A 194 1.51 -17.98 1.60
C TYR A 194 0.50 -16.95 1.14
N PHE A 195 0.42 -16.75 -0.17
CA PHE A 195 -0.70 -16.11 -0.85
C PHE A 195 -1.52 -17.20 -1.54
N ILE A 196 -2.84 -17.18 -1.33
CA ILE A 196 -3.78 -18.17 -1.87
C ILE A 196 -4.76 -17.45 -2.77
N GLN A 197 -4.92 -17.97 -3.98
CA GLN A 197 -5.90 -17.53 -4.96
C GLN A 197 -6.76 -18.72 -5.37
N ILE A 198 -8.08 -18.53 -5.32
CA ILE A 198 -9.06 -19.52 -5.75
C ILE A 198 -9.94 -18.84 -6.79
N GLU A 199 -9.95 -19.34 -8.01
CA GLU A 199 -10.80 -18.86 -9.10
C GLU A 199 -11.95 -19.83 -9.32
N GLY A 200 -13.18 -19.33 -9.39
CA GLY A 200 -14.33 -20.07 -9.87
C GLY A 200 -14.61 -19.74 -11.33
N TYR A 201 -14.67 -20.76 -12.20
CA TYR A 201 -14.95 -20.58 -13.62
C TYR A 201 -16.42 -20.29 -13.94
N GLU A 202 -17.32 -20.49 -12.96
CA GLU A 202 -18.75 -20.26 -13.09
C GLU A 202 -19.31 -19.61 -11.81
N PHE A 203 -20.39 -18.84 -11.95
CA PHE A 203 -21.02 -18.13 -10.84
C PHE A 203 -22.19 -18.92 -10.25
N ALA A 204 -21.89 -19.98 -9.48
CA ALA A 204 -22.90 -20.78 -8.78
C ALA A 204 -22.64 -20.85 -7.26
N THR A 205 -23.71 -20.90 -6.46
CA THR A 205 -23.63 -20.94 -4.98
C THR A 205 -22.74 -22.09 -4.49
N GLY A 206 -22.91 -23.29 -5.06
CA GLY A 206 -22.10 -24.46 -4.66
C GLY A 206 -20.61 -24.33 -4.98
N ILE A 207 -20.25 -23.55 -6.01
CA ILE A 207 -18.85 -23.26 -6.35
C ILE A 207 -18.27 -22.28 -5.33
N ARG A 208 -18.99 -21.19 -5.04
CA ARG A 208 -18.60 -20.22 -4.01
C ARG A 208 -18.41 -20.88 -2.64
N GLU A 209 -19.33 -21.76 -2.23
CA GLU A 209 -19.22 -22.50 -0.96
C GLU A 209 -17.99 -23.39 -0.92
N ALA A 210 -17.68 -24.08 -2.02
CA ALA A 210 -16.50 -24.91 -2.13
C ALA A 210 -15.21 -24.11 -2.07
N MET A 211 -15.13 -22.96 -2.74
CA MET A 211 -13.98 -22.05 -2.64
C MET A 211 -13.72 -21.63 -1.19
N VAL A 212 -14.77 -21.31 -0.43
CA VAL A 212 -14.67 -20.95 0.99
C VAL A 212 -14.19 -22.15 1.84
N LEU A 213 -14.67 -23.36 1.56
CA LEU A 213 -14.23 -24.58 2.26
C LEU A 213 -12.77 -24.90 1.98
N LEU A 214 -12.34 -24.83 0.72
CA LEU A 214 -10.93 -24.96 0.32
C LEU A 214 -10.06 -23.95 1.08
N ALA A 215 -10.45 -22.67 1.07
CA ALA A 215 -9.73 -21.62 1.77
C ALA A 215 -9.61 -21.87 3.29
N LYS A 216 -10.70 -22.32 3.93
CA LYS A 216 -10.71 -22.65 5.36
C LYS A 216 -9.83 -23.85 5.70
N ASN A 217 -9.84 -24.90 4.87
CA ASN A 217 -8.97 -26.06 5.04
C ASN A 217 -7.51 -25.61 4.99
N ILE A 218 -7.10 -24.90 3.93
CA ILE A 218 -5.72 -24.41 3.76
C ILE A 218 -5.30 -23.50 4.93
N ALA A 219 -6.16 -22.53 5.28
CA ALA A 219 -5.86 -21.61 6.36
C ALA A 219 -5.70 -22.31 7.72
N ALA A 220 -6.37 -23.43 7.96
CA ALA A 220 -6.22 -24.21 9.21
C ALA A 220 -4.86 -24.92 9.30
N GLN A 221 -4.23 -25.23 8.17
CA GLN A 221 -2.91 -25.87 8.12
C GLN A 221 -1.76 -24.88 8.38
N ILE A 222 -1.97 -23.59 8.11
CA ILE A 222 -0.98 -22.53 8.34
C ILE A 222 -1.10 -22.03 9.78
N LYS A 223 -0.05 -22.23 10.58
CA LYS A 223 -0.03 -21.96 12.03
C LYS A 223 0.12 -20.48 12.38
N GLU A 224 0.79 -19.72 11.51
CA GLU A 224 1.01 -18.29 11.71
C GLU A 224 -0.33 -17.56 11.84
N PRO A 225 -0.45 -16.56 12.71
CA PRO A 225 -1.65 -15.75 12.79
C PRO A 225 -1.84 -14.97 11.49
N ALA A 226 -3.09 -14.58 11.22
CA ALA A 226 -3.32 -13.50 10.26
C ALA A 226 -2.66 -12.24 10.83
N SER A 227 -1.66 -11.72 10.12
CA SER A 227 -0.88 -10.55 10.55
C SER A 227 -0.83 -9.55 9.40
N GLU A 228 -1.06 -8.29 9.74
CA GLU A 228 -0.82 -7.17 8.84
C GLU A 228 0.62 -6.68 9.03
N SER A 229 1.23 -6.11 7.98
CA SER A 229 2.58 -5.55 8.12
C SER A 229 2.56 -4.40 9.13
N PRO A 230 3.47 -4.37 10.12
CA PRO A 230 3.51 -3.28 11.09
C PRO A 230 3.72 -1.90 10.46
N MET A 231 4.30 -1.83 9.26
CA MET A 231 4.41 -0.60 8.48
C MET A 231 3.07 0.12 8.31
N LEU A 232 1.94 -0.60 8.30
CA LEU A 232 0.62 -0.01 8.13
C LEU A 232 0.20 0.89 9.31
N THR A 233 0.81 0.74 10.49
CA THR A 233 0.55 1.59 11.65
C THR A 233 1.22 2.95 11.54
N LEU A 234 2.21 3.11 10.67
CA LEU A 234 2.89 4.39 10.42
C LEU A 234 2.05 5.33 9.56
N LEU A 235 1.09 4.79 8.79
CA LEU A 235 0.22 5.59 7.95
C LEU A 235 -0.74 6.44 8.81
N PRO A 236 -0.93 7.72 8.45
CA PRO A 236 -1.88 8.61 9.14
C PRO A 236 -3.29 8.01 9.28
N SER A 237 -3.99 8.51 10.30
CA SER A 237 -5.40 8.18 10.53
C SER A 237 -6.32 8.71 9.40
N ASN A 238 -7.55 8.19 9.27
CA ASN A 238 -8.54 8.62 8.26
C ASN A 238 -8.22 8.33 6.78
N LYS A 239 -7.35 7.34 6.53
CA LYS A 239 -7.15 6.77 5.20
C LYS A 239 -8.45 6.28 4.54
N MET A 240 -8.55 6.45 3.22
CA MET A 240 -9.69 5.96 2.46
C MET A 240 -9.78 4.43 2.54
N SER A 241 -10.99 3.90 2.76
CA SER A 241 -11.22 2.46 2.86
C SER A 241 -10.75 1.72 1.60
N GLY A 242 -9.96 0.67 1.77
CA GLY A 242 -9.39 -0.13 0.68
C GLY A 242 -8.29 0.56 -0.13
N SER A 243 -7.77 1.72 0.32
CA SER A 243 -6.70 2.44 -0.38
C SER A 243 -5.28 2.09 0.08
N VAL A 244 -5.14 1.35 1.18
CA VAL A 244 -3.84 0.92 1.71
C VAL A 244 -3.17 -0.02 0.73
N LYS A 245 -1.90 0.26 0.42
CA LYS A 245 -1.06 -0.52 -0.47
C LYS A 245 0.30 -0.78 0.17
N LEU A 246 0.78 -2.01 0.10
CA LEU A 246 2.16 -2.38 0.38
C LEU A 246 2.85 -2.71 -0.95
N PHE A 247 4.03 -2.15 -1.17
CA PHE A 247 4.82 -2.32 -2.40
C PHE A 247 6.27 -2.64 -2.06
N ARG A 248 6.91 -3.38 -2.97
CA ARG A 248 8.27 -3.92 -2.80
C ARG A 248 9.23 -3.50 -3.91
N SER A 249 8.73 -2.76 -4.89
CA SER A 249 9.52 -2.23 -6.01
C SER A 249 8.83 -1.01 -6.62
N ASN A 250 9.61 -0.19 -7.33
CA ASN A 250 9.10 0.94 -8.11
C ASN A 250 8.16 0.45 -9.22
N TRP A 251 8.41 -0.72 -9.80
CA TRP A 251 7.49 -1.33 -10.77
C TRP A 251 6.11 -1.59 -10.13
N ALA A 252 6.05 -2.21 -8.96
CA ALA A 252 4.78 -2.46 -8.26
C ALA A 252 4.08 -1.15 -7.86
N LEU A 253 4.85 -0.17 -7.37
CA LEU A 253 4.34 1.16 -7.06
C LEU A 253 3.69 1.83 -8.28
N ARG A 254 4.28 1.72 -9.47
CA ARG A 254 3.73 2.25 -10.73
C ARG A 254 2.50 1.49 -11.22
N GLN A 255 2.39 0.18 -10.94
CA GLN A 255 1.16 -0.57 -11.19
C GLN A 255 0.02 -0.11 -10.28
N ILE A 256 0.34 0.27 -9.03
CA ILE A 256 -0.64 0.79 -8.08
C ILE A 256 -1.07 2.22 -8.46
N TYR A 257 -0.11 3.07 -8.85
CA TYR A 257 -0.32 4.47 -9.16
C TYR A 257 0.36 4.86 -10.47
N ASN A 258 -0.42 4.92 -11.54
CA ASN A 258 0.05 5.34 -12.86
C ASN A 258 0.20 6.87 -13.01
N THR A 259 -0.27 7.66 -12.03
CA THR A 259 -0.22 9.13 -12.04
C THR A 259 0.95 9.73 -11.25
N LEU A 260 1.82 8.91 -10.67
CA LEU A 260 2.92 9.42 -9.86
C LEU A 260 3.85 10.32 -10.67
N PRO A 261 4.51 11.31 -10.04
CA PRO A 261 5.54 12.12 -10.66
C PRO A 261 6.62 11.27 -11.35
N VAL A 262 7.36 11.86 -12.29
CA VAL A 262 8.45 11.16 -12.99
C VAL A 262 9.51 10.71 -11.98
N ASN A 263 9.91 11.58 -11.08
CA ASN A 263 10.89 11.29 -10.03
C ASN A 263 10.17 10.81 -8.76
N VAL A 264 10.48 9.60 -8.32
CA VAL A 264 10.04 9.02 -7.05
C VAL A 264 11.25 8.38 -6.37
N PRO A 265 11.30 8.28 -5.03
CA PRO A 265 12.36 7.55 -4.35
C PRO A 265 12.45 6.10 -4.86
N GLU A 266 13.65 5.67 -5.24
CA GLU A 266 13.89 4.32 -5.70
C GLU A 266 14.01 3.35 -4.52
N LEU A 267 13.28 2.24 -4.60
CA LEU A 267 13.34 1.14 -3.65
C LEU A 267 14.52 0.25 -4.07
N SER A 268 15.43 0.00 -3.13
CA SER A 268 16.53 -0.95 -3.29
C SER A 268 16.46 -2.07 -2.26
N ASP A 269 17.21 -3.14 -2.50
CA ASP A 269 17.48 -4.20 -1.52
C ASP A 269 16.20 -4.82 -0.94
N THR A 270 16.06 -4.82 0.38
CA THR A 270 14.89 -5.34 1.10
C THR A 270 13.89 -4.25 1.49
N ALA A 271 13.94 -3.06 0.88
CA ALA A 271 13.07 -1.93 1.23
C ALA A 271 11.58 -2.25 1.05
N ILE A 272 10.75 -1.83 2.01
CA ILE A 272 9.29 -2.04 2.00
C ILE A 272 8.61 -0.68 2.00
N GLY A 273 7.72 -0.47 1.04
CA GLY A 273 6.86 0.70 0.98
C GLY A 273 5.44 0.40 1.41
N VAL A 274 4.81 1.37 2.08
CA VAL A 274 3.37 1.43 2.29
C VAL A 274 2.83 2.77 1.83
N SER A 275 1.60 2.79 1.36
CA SER A 275 0.90 4.00 0.98
C SER A 275 -0.60 3.92 1.23
N ALA A 276 -1.26 5.07 1.26
CA ALA A 276 -2.72 5.17 1.31
C ALA A 276 -3.20 6.48 0.67
N ARG A 277 -4.48 6.51 0.26
CA ARG A 277 -5.14 7.71 -0.25
C ARG A 277 -5.89 8.42 0.86
N TYR A 278 -5.84 9.75 0.85
CA TYR A 278 -6.48 10.61 1.84
C TYR A 278 -7.29 11.71 1.14
N ARG A 279 -8.50 11.94 1.66
CA ARG A 279 -9.41 13.00 1.20
C ARG A 279 -9.90 13.78 2.41
N ASP A 280 -10.09 15.09 2.22
CA ASP A 280 -10.53 15.96 3.31
C ASP A 280 -12.04 15.87 3.50
N ASN A 281 -12.78 15.84 2.38
CA ASN A 281 -14.22 15.70 2.39
C ASN A 281 -14.61 14.26 2.00
N PRO A 282 -15.26 13.49 2.90
CA PRO A 282 -15.71 12.13 2.60
C PRO A 282 -16.75 12.06 1.47
N ASP A 283 -17.39 13.19 1.13
CA ASP A 283 -18.34 13.33 0.03
C ASP A 283 -17.69 13.63 -1.32
N LEU A 284 -16.37 13.88 -1.36
CA LEU A 284 -15.63 13.99 -2.62
C LEU A 284 -15.69 12.64 -3.35
N LYS A 285 -16.40 12.66 -4.48
CA LYS A 285 -16.56 11.51 -5.38
C LYS A 285 -15.33 11.31 -6.28
N ASN A 286 -14.52 12.36 -6.46
CA ASN A 286 -13.35 12.32 -7.33
C ASN A 286 -12.13 11.75 -6.58
N TRP A 287 -11.78 10.50 -6.87
CA TRP A 287 -10.62 9.83 -6.29
C TRP A 287 -9.28 10.42 -6.77
N MET A 288 -9.30 11.19 -7.88
CA MET A 288 -8.11 11.84 -8.43
C MET A 288 -7.65 13.06 -7.61
N GLU A 289 -8.52 13.60 -6.75
CA GLU A 289 -8.18 14.70 -5.83
C GLU A 289 -7.61 14.21 -4.48
N ALA A 290 -7.55 12.89 -4.31
CA ALA A 290 -6.99 12.30 -3.10
C ALA A 290 -5.46 12.34 -3.16
N GLN A 291 -4.85 12.95 -2.13
CA GLN A 291 -3.41 12.89 -1.93
C GLN A 291 -3.00 11.45 -1.58
N ILE A 292 -1.78 11.09 -1.94
CA ILE A 292 -1.19 9.79 -1.65
C ILE A 292 -0.09 10.02 -0.62
N VAL A 293 -0.22 9.43 0.56
CA VAL A 293 0.85 9.40 1.56
C VAL A 293 1.61 8.11 1.40
N PHE A 294 2.93 8.17 1.44
CA PHE A 294 3.80 7.00 1.33
C PHE A 294 4.89 7.01 2.40
N ILE A 295 5.34 5.82 2.78
CA ILE A 295 6.42 5.57 3.73
C ILE A 295 7.20 4.36 3.23
N ILE A 296 8.50 4.51 3.03
CA ILE A 296 9.42 3.47 2.59
C ILE A 296 10.42 3.24 3.71
N ARG A 297 10.51 2.01 4.21
CA ARG A 297 11.54 1.59 5.17
C ARG A 297 12.64 0.84 4.45
N PHE A 298 13.86 1.33 4.58
CA PHE A 298 15.09 0.73 4.10
C PHE A 298 15.70 -0.22 5.14
N PRO A 299 16.70 -1.04 4.77
CA PRO A 299 17.38 -1.93 5.71
C PRO A 299 18.02 -1.18 6.90
N ASP A 300 18.55 0.01 6.63
CA ASP A 300 19.19 0.89 7.61
C ASP A 300 19.17 2.36 7.14
N ALA A 301 19.60 3.27 8.02
CA ALA A 301 19.66 4.69 7.75
C ALA A 301 20.60 5.07 6.60
N ALA A 302 21.70 4.32 6.40
CA ALA A 302 22.65 4.62 5.33
C ALA A 302 22.05 4.30 3.94
N ALA A 303 21.30 3.20 3.84
CA ALA A 303 20.55 2.85 2.64
C ALA A 303 19.46 3.90 2.33
N ALA A 304 18.72 4.36 3.35
CA ALA A 304 17.73 5.43 3.19
C ALA A 304 18.38 6.74 2.71
N GLU A 305 19.47 7.17 3.33
CA GLU A 305 20.19 8.40 2.96
C GLU A 305 20.74 8.33 1.53
N SER A 306 21.29 7.18 1.14
CA SER A 306 21.78 6.96 -0.23
C SER A 306 20.64 7.10 -1.26
N ALA A 307 19.51 6.43 -1.02
CA ALA A 307 18.35 6.50 -1.91
C ALA A 307 17.74 7.92 -1.95
N TYR A 308 17.70 8.62 -0.80
CA TYR A 308 17.21 9.99 -0.70
C TYR A 308 18.12 10.97 -1.45
N THR A 309 19.45 10.81 -1.37
CA THR A 309 20.40 11.62 -2.13
C THR A 309 20.19 11.47 -3.64
N VAL A 310 20.03 10.23 -4.14
CA VAL A 310 19.75 9.99 -5.57
C VAL A 310 18.43 10.64 -5.99
N TYR A 311 17.38 10.50 -5.17
CA TYR A 311 16.10 11.16 -5.42
C TYR A 311 16.26 12.69 -5.47
N ARG A 312 16.91 13.28 -4.46
CA ARG A 312 17.16 14.72 -4.39
C ARG A 312 17.85 15.23 -5.63
N ASP A 313 18.96 14.61 -6.01
CA ASP A 313 19.75 15.05 -7.15
C ASP A 313 18.93 14.98 -8.46
N SER A 314 18.11 13.94 -8.63
CA SER A 314 17.20 13.81 -9.80
C SER A 314 16.12 14.90 -9.86
N VAL A 315 15.60 15.33 -8.71
CA VAL A 315 14.59 16.40 -8.63
C VAL A 315 15.22 17.77 -8.88
N MET A 316 16.41 18.02 -8.31
CA MET A 316 17.15 19.27 -8.51
C MET A 316 17.56 19.48 -9.97
N GLU A 317 17.83 18.41 -10.72
CA GLU A 317 18.12 18.49 -12.16
C GLU A 317 16.85 18.77 -13.00
N ALA A 318 15.70 18.24 -12.59
CA ALA A 318 14.46 18.27 -13.38
C ALA A 318 13.53 19.46 -13.08
N ALA A 319 13.62 20.08 -11.91
CA ALA A 319 12.68 21.10 -11.45
C ALA A 319 13.38 22.30 -10.79
N LEU A 320 12.62 23.37 -10.51
CA LEU A 320 13.01 24.41 -9.55
C LEU A 320 12.33 24.10 -8.20
N PRO A 321 12.87 23.20 -7.37
CA PRO A 321 12.27 22.88 -6.08
C PRO A 321 12.32 24.10 -5.15
N LEU A 322 11.31 24.20 -4.29
CA LEU A 322 11.31 25.16 -3.19
C LEU A 322 11.94 24.45 -1.98
N GLU A 323 13.23 24.60 -1.75
CA GLU A 323 13.82 24.09 -0.52
C GLU A 323 13.32 24.90 0.69
N VAL A 324 12.68 24.24 1.65
CA VAL A 324 12.39 24.82 2.97
C VAL A 324 13.63 24.63 3.86
N GLY A 325 14.74 25.28 3.48
CA GLY A 325 16.04 25.18 4.17
C GLY A 325 16.78 23.86 3.96
N THR A 326 18.03 23.78 4.43
CA THR A 326 18.96 22.66 4.17
C THR A 326 18.60 21.33 4.86
N THR A 327 17.57 21.31 5.71
CA THR A 327 17.13 20.15 6.50
C THR A 327 15.63 19.87 6.37
N GLY A 328 14.92 20.60 5.51
CA GLY A 328 13.48 20.43 5.30
C GLY A 328 13.15 19.37 4.24
N PRO A 329 11.87 19.03 4.07
CA PRO A 329 11.43 18.19 2.96
C PRO A 329 11.77 18.85 1.62
N ILE A 330 12.09 18.04 0.62
CA ILE A 330 12.09 18.48 -0.78
C ILE A 330 10.65 18.72 -1.17
N LEU A 331 10.34 19.96 -1.57
CA LEU A 331 9.00 20.40 -1.93
C LEU A 331 8.95 20.83 -3.39
N VAL A 332 8.03 20.23 -4.15
CA VAL A 332 7.85 20.47 -5.59
C VAL A 332 6.37 20.73 -5.87
N ASN A 333 6.08 21.80 -6.62
CA ASN A 333 4.76 21.97 -7.24
C ASN A 333 4.81 21.30 -8.62
N GLU A 334 4.31 20.07 -8.69
CA GLU A 334 4.35 19.28 -9.91
C GLU A 334 3.48 19.93 -11.00
N PRO A 335 3.87 19.84 -12.27
CA PRO A 335 2.99 20.27 -13.34
C PRO A 335 1.68 19.48 -13.28
N LEU A 336 0.56 20.16 -13.47
CA LEU A 336 -0.72 19.48 -13.63
C LEU A 336 -0.64 18.63 -14.91
N THR A 337 -0.83 17.32 -14.77
CA THR A 337 -0.97 16.43 -15.93
C THR A 337 -2.15 16.91 -16.79
N PRO A 338 -1.98 17.05 -18.12
CA PRO A 338 -3.00 17.58 -19.01
C PRO A 338 -4.27 16.73 -19.08
#